data_AF-A0A8J6LMU6-F1
#
_entry.id   AF-A0A8J6LMU6-F1
#
_cell.length_a   1.000
_cell.length_b   1.000
_cell.length_c   1.000
_cell.angle_alpha   90.00
_cell.angle_beta   90.00
_cell.angle_gamma   90.00
#
_symmetry.space_group_name_H-M   'P 1'
#
loop_
_entity.id
_entity.type
_entity.pdbx_description
1 polymer ?
#
loop_
_entity_poly.entity_id
_entity_poly.type
_entity_poly.pdbx_seq_one_letter_code
_entity_poly.pdbx_strand_id
1 'polypeptide(L)'
;MGGIIVRSLPAIIIFAVINAFYEELVYRASFLSVLESVVGQKHALAISTLYFGIGHYYGAPAGIIGIIMASFLGYILGKSMLETRGFFWAFLLHFLVDFYIYIFGCLNFVT
;
A
#
# COMPACT_ATOMS: atom_id res chain seq x y z
N MET A 1 -8.91 -21.61 -15.37
CA MET A 1 -8.63 -20.43 -14.50
C MET A 1 -7.57 -20.74 -13.45
N GLY A 2 -7.77 -21.69 -12.52
CA GLY A 2 -6.79 -21.98 -11.45
C GLY A 2 -5.37 -22.31 -11.94
N GLY A 3 -5.23 -23.06 -13.04
CA GLY A 3 -3.91 -23.39 -13.59
C GLY A 3 -3.09 -22.21 -14.13
N ILE A 4 -3.75 -21.10 -14.53
CA ILE A 4 -3.04 -19.89 -14.99
C ILE A 4 -2.53 -19.10 -13.78
N ILE A 5 -3.37 -18.92 -12.76
CA ILE A 5 -2.98 -18.23 -11.52
C ILE A 5 -1.77 -18.91 -10.89
N VAL A 6 -1.78 -20.24 -10.78
CA VAL A 6 -0.67 -21.01 -10.20
C VAL A 6 0.64 -20.78 -10.97
N ARG A 7 0.59 -20.70 -12.30
CA ARG A 7 1.77 -20.40 -13.14
C ARG A 7 2.25 -18.96 -12.98
N SER A 8 1.33 -18.03 -12.73
CA SER A 8 1.62 -16.61 -12.53
C SER A 8 2.04 -16.26 -11.10
N LEU A 9 1.93 -17.18 -10.13
CA LEU A 9 2.26 -16.92 -8.72
C LEU A 9 3.64 -16.29 -8.50
N PRO A 10 4.74 -16.76 -9.15
CA PRO A 10 6.04 -16.12 -8.97
C PRO A 10 6.03 -14.64 -9.37
N ALA A 11 5.39 -14.30 -10.48
CA ALA A 11 5.27 -12.91 -10.95
C ALA A 11 4.38 -12.08 -10.02
N ILE A 12 3.23 -12.62 -9.59
CA ILE A 12 2.32 -11.97 -8.63
C ILE A 12 3.06 -11.61 -7.35
N ILE A 13 3.83 -12.54 -6.78
CA ILE A 13 4.58 -12.31 -5.54
C ILE A 13 5.65 -11.23 -5.76
N ILE A 14 6.43 -11.33 -6.84
CA ILE A 14 7.48 -10.34 -7.14
C ILE A 14 6.89 -8.94 -7.31
N PHE A 15 5.82 -8.79 -8.08
CA PHE A 15 5.19 -7.49 -8.29
C PHE A 15 4.56 -6.95 -7.01
N ALA A 16 3.88 -7.77 -6.22
CA ALA A 16 3.34 -7.37 -4.93
C ALA A 16 4.43 -6.91 -3.95
N VAL A 17 5.55 -7.63 -3.88
CA VAL A 17 6.69 -7.25 -3.02
C VAL A 17 7.29 -5.92 -3.47
N ILE A 18 7.59 -5.76 -4.76
CA ILE A 18 8.22 -4.55 -5.29
C ILE A 18 7.29 -3.35 -5.10
N ASN A 19 6.00 -3.51 -5.40
CA ASN A 19 5.01 -2.44 -5.28
C ASN A 19 4.87 -1.99 -3.82
N ALA A 20 4.55 -2.90 -2.92
CA ALA A 20 4.41 -2.60 -1.50
C ALA A 20 5.69 -1.97 -0.93
N PHE A 21 6.87 -2.50 -1.27
CA PHE A 21 8.14 -1.93 -0.80
C PHE A 21 8.34 -0.49 -1.29
N TYR A 22 8.16 -0.26 -2.59
CA TYR A 22 8.33 1.05 -3.21
C TYR A 22 7.35 2.07 -2.61
N GLU A 23 6.07 1.72 -2.50
CA GLU A 23 5.05 2.63 -2.00
C GLU A 23 5.22 2.92 -0.50
N GLU A 24 5.64 1.95 0.31
CA GLU A 24 5.94 2.20 1.71
C GLU A 24 7.14 3.13 1.88
N LEU A 25 8.17 3.02 1.02
CA LEU A 25 9.29 3.97 1.04
C LEU A 25 8.86 5.39 0.62
N VAL A 26 8.10 5.50 -0.47
CA VAL A 26 7.74 6.79 -1.08
C VAL A 26 6.72 7.56 -0.24
N TYR A 27 5.68 6.91 0.25
CA TYR A 27 4.58 7.63 0.92
C TYR A 27 4.70 7.64 2.43
N ARG A 28 5.51 6.75 3.03
CA ARG A 28 5.56 6.55 4.49
C ARG A 28 6.95 6.72 5.07
N ALA A 29 7.91 5.86 4.75
CA ALA A 29 9.22 5.93 5.38
C ALA A 29 9.86 7.32 5.22
N SER A 30 9.85 7.87 3.99
CA SER A 30 10.39 9.20 3.71
C SER A 30 9.59 10.35 4.34
N PHE A 31 8.25 10.28 4.30
CA PHE A 31 7.38 11.32 4.86
C PHE A 31 7.44 11.33 6.39
N LEU A 32 7.23 10.18 7.04
CA LEU A 32 7.16 10.07 8.49
C LEU A 32 8.51 10.37 9.14
N SER A 33 9.64 9.97 8.53
CA SER A 33 10.97 10.25 9.08
C SER A 33 11.31 11.74 9.15
N VAL A 34 10.70 12.55 8.27
CA VAL A 34 10.95 14.00 8.19
C VAL A 34 9.83 14.77 8.90
N LEU A 35 8.58 14.55 8.50
CA LEU A 35 7.44 15.34 8.93
C LEU A 35 7.10 15.16 10.40
N GLU A 36 7.37 14.00 11.02
CA GLU A 36 7.10 13.81 12.45
C GLU A 36 7.80 14.88 13.29
N SER A 37 9.03 15.24 12.94
CA SER A 37 9.81 16.28 13.64
C SER A 37 9.34 17.71 13.38
N VAL A 38 8.67 17.96 12.24
CA VAL A 38 8.29 19.30 11.78
C VAL A 38 6.86 19.67 12.19
N VAL A 39 5.92 18.73 12.01
CA VAL A 39 4.47 18.98 12.21
C VAL A 39 3.87 18.09 13.31
N GLY A 40 4.68 17.23 13.92
CA GLY A 40 4.23 16.26 14.91
C GLY A 40 3.61 15.01 14.30
N GLN A 41 3.59 13.94 15.10
CA GLN A 41 3.14 12.60 14.70
C GLN A 41 1.75 12.57 14.04
N LYS A 42 0.77 13.27 14.62
CA LYS A 42 -0.62 13.27 14.12
C LYS A 42 -0.75 13.88 12.73
N HIS A 43 -0.11 15.03 12.49
CA HIS A 43 -0.17 15.69 11.20
C HIS A 43 0.68 14.96 10.15
N ALA A 44 1.86 14.44 10.53
CA ALA A 44 2.67 13.62 9.64
C ALA A 44 1.90 12.39 9.14
N LEU A 45 1.20 11.69 10.05
CA LEU A 45 0.33 10.56 9.70
C LEU A 45 -0.81 10.98 8.76
N ALA A 46 -1.49 12.09 9.06
CA ALA A 46 -2.59 12.58 8.22
C ALA A 46 -2.13 12.93 6.81
N ILE A 47 -1.00 13.65 6.68
CA ILE A 47 -0.44 14.03 5.38
C ILE A 47 -0.04 12.81 4.57
N SER A 48 0.73 11.89 5.16
CA SER A 48 1.15 10.64 4.51
C SER A 48 -0.06 9.81 4.05
N THR A 49 -1.09 9.70 4.91
CA THR A 49 -2.33 8.97 4.62
C THR A 49 -3.09 9.57 3.45
N LEU A 50 -3.32 10.88 3.46
CA LEU A 50 -4.07 11.57 2.41
C LEU A 50 -3.31 11.58 1.09
N TYR A 51 -1.98 11.76 1.13
CA TYR A 51 -1.14 11.72 -0.06
C TYR A 51 -1.20 10.34 -0.73
N PHE A 52 -1.11 9.26 0.06
CA PHE A 52 -1.30 7.91 -0.44
C PHE A 52 -2.69 7.69 -1.04
N GLY A 53 -3.75 8.09 -0.31
CA GLY A 53 -5.12 7.97 -0.77
C GLY A 53 -5.39 8.68 -2.09
N ILE A 54 -5.00 9.95 -2.21
CA ILE A 54 -5.20 10.75 -3.43
C ILE A 54 -4.42 10.16 -4.61
N GLY A 55 -3.20 9.66 -4.37
CA GLY A 55 -2.41 8.96 -5.38
C GLY A 55 -3.10 7.73 -5.98
N HIS A 56 -4.06 7.16 -5.24
CA HIS A 56 -4.84 5.98 -5.63
C HIS A 56 -6.16 6.30 -6.35
N TYR A 57 -6.38 7.53 -6.80
CA TYR A 57 -7.59 7.85 -7.59
C TYR A 57 -7.74 6.97 -8.84
N TYR A 58 -6.63 6.59 -9.48
CA TYR A 58 -6.62 5.65 -10.61
C TYR A 58 -6.17 4.23 -10.22
N GLY A 59 -6.19 3.92 -8.92
CA GLY A 59 -5.84 2.61 -8.38
C GLY A 59 -6.93 1.56 -8.62
N ALA A 60 -6.82 0.44 -7.90
CA ALA A 60 -7.78 -0.66 -7.96
C ALA A 60 -8.44 -0.85 -6.58
N PRO A 61 -9.72 -0.46 -6.39
CA PRO A 61 -10.62 0.20 -7.35
C PRO A 61 -10.29 1.68 -7.59
N ALA A 62 -10.72 2.22 -8.73
CA ALA A 62 -10.53 3.63 -9.07
C ALA A 62 -11.62 4.53 -8.46
N GLY A 63 -11.40 5.84 -8.53
CA GLY A 63 -12.31 6.89 -8.08
C GLY A 63 -12.28 7.16 -6.58
N ILE A 64 -13.32 7.85 -6.09
CA ILE A 64 -13.42 8.28 -4.69
C ILE A 64 -13.40 7.10 -3.72
N ILE A 65 -14.00 5.96 -4.11
CA ILE A 65 -13.99 4.75 -3.29
C ILE A 65 -12.54 4.25 -3.10
N GLY A 66 -11.75 4.23 -4.19
CA GLY A 66 -10.33 3.92 -4.13
C GLY A 66 -9.55 4.81 -3.18
N ILE A 67 -9.78 6.13 -3.27
CA ILE A 67 -9.15 7.11 -2.35
C ILE A 67 -9.47 6.77 -0.89
N ILE A 68 -10.74 6.51 -0.56
CA ILE A 68 -11.16 6.25 0.82
C ILE A 68 -10.53 4.95 1.34
N MET A 69 -10.56 3.88 0.54
CA MET A 69 -9.99 2.59 0.91
C MET A 69 -8.46 2.67 1.08
N ALA A 70 -7.77 3.31 0.13
CA ALA A 70 -6.33 3.51 0.20
C ALA A 70 -5.96 4.40 1.39
N SER A 71 -6.71 5.48 1.65
CA SER A 71 -6.49 6.32 2.86
C SER A 71 -6.67 5.51 4.14
N PHE A 72 -7.70 4.68 4.23
CA PHE A 72 -7.92 3.84 5.41
C PHE A 72 -6.75 2.85 5.63
N LEU A 73 -6.29 2.20 4.56
CA LEU A 73 -5.10 1.35 4.62
C LEU A 73 -3.86 2.17 5.02
N GLY A 74 -3.59 3.28 4.34
CA GLY A 74 -2.45 4.16 4.60
C GLY A 74 -2.39 4.65 6.05
N TYR A 75 -3.54 4.93 6.66
CA TYR A 75 -3.63 5.23 8.09
C TYR A 75 -3.11 4.07 8.94
N ILE A 76 -3.59 2.85 8.72
CA ILE A 76 -3.17 1.65 9.47
C ILE A 76 -1.67 1.41 9.30
N LEU A 77 -1.17 1.48 8.06
CA LEU A 77 0.23 1.24 7.74
C LEU A 77 1.14 2.30 8.39
N GLY A 78 0.85 3.59 8.20
CA GLY A 78 1.64 4.67 8.80
C GLY A 78 1.60 4.63 10.33
N LYS A 79 0.44 4.35 10.92
CA LYS A 79 0.27 4.20 12.36
C LYS A 79 1.07 3.01 12.91
N SER A 80 1.17 1.92 12.16
CA SER A 80 2.04 0.78 12.52
C SER A 80 3.52 1.17 12.57
N MET A 81 4.02 1.98 11.63
CA MET A 81 5.40 2.44 11.64
C MET A 81 5.68 3.38 12.82
N LEU A 82 4.74 4.27 13.14
CA LEU A 82 4.90 5.22 14.24
C LEU A 82 4.86 4.54 15.60
N GLU A 83 4.01 3.53 15.78
CA GLU A 83 3.88 2.80 17.05
C GLU A 83 5.01 1.78 17.27
N THR A 84 5.47 1.11 16.20
CA THR A 84 6.51 0.07 16.31
C THR A 84 7.92 0.57 16.03
N ARG A 85 8.04 1.78 15.48
CA ARG A 85 9.30 2.38 14.99
C ARG A 85 10.02 1.50 13.96
N GLY A 86 9.27 0.66 13.23
CA GLY A 86 9.79 -0.28 12.26
C GLY A 86 9.00 -0.30 10.94
N PHE A 87 9.67 -0.76 9.87
CA PHE A 87 9.10 -0.85 8.52
C PHE A 87 8.33 -2.14 8.26
N PHE A 88 8.69 -3.22 8.97
CA PHE A 88 8.26 -4.58 8.65
C PHE A 88 6.74 -4.76 8.59
N TRP A 89 5.99 -4.24 9.57
CA TRP A 89 4.54 -4.44 9.63
C TRP A 89 3.80 -3.69 8.54
N ALA A 90 4.23 -2.48 8.23
CA ALA A 90 3.64 -1.71 7.14
C ALA A 90 3.87 -2.40 5.79
N PHE A 91 5.11 -2.84 5.55
CA PHE A 91 5.45 -3.60 4.36
C PHE A 91 4.68 -4.93 4.24
N LEU A 92 4.65 -5.75 5.29
CA LEU A 92 3.99 -7.05 5.26
C LEU A 92 2.48 -6.91 5.01
N LEU A 93 1.81 -5.98 5.69
CA LEU A 93 0.38 -5.75 5.51
C LEU A 93 0.07 -5.24 4.11
N HIS A 94 0.87 -4.29 3.61
CA HIS A 94 0.71 -3.78 2.25
C HIS A 94 0.93 -4.87 1.21
N PHE A 95 2.01 -5.64 1.33
CA PHE A 95 2.30 -6.79 0.47
C PHE A 95 1.12 -7.78 0.41
N LEU A 96 0.50 -8.10 1.55
CA LEU A 96 -0.64 -9.02 1.58
C LEU A 96 -1.83 -8.47 0.81
N VAL A 97 -2.12 -7.17 0.92
CA VAL A 97 -3.18 -6.52 0.14
C VAL A 97 -2.86 -6.55 -1.35
N ASP A 98 -1.65 -6.15 -1.72
CA ASP A 98 -1.19 -6.15 -3.11
C ASP A 98 -1.22 -7.55 -3.72
N PHE A 99 -0.82 -8.57 -2.97
CA PHE A 99 -0.86 -9.95 -3.40
C PHE A 99 -2.27 -10.35 -3.88
N TYR A 100 -3.32 -9.98 -3.14
CA TYR A 100 -4.70 -10.23 -3.57
C TYR A 100 -5.11 -9.34 -4.75
N ILE A 101 -4.71 -8.07 -4.77
CA ILE A 101 -4.98 -7.17 -5.91
C ILE A 101 -4.39 -7.77 -7.20
N TYR A 102 -3.16 -8.26 -7.17
CA TYR A 102 -2.51 -8.90 -8.31
C TYR A 102 -3.15 -10.24 -8.69
N ILE A 103 -3.68 -11.02 -7.73
CA ILE A 103 -4.51 -12.20 -8.04
C ILE A 103 -5.77 -11.80 -8.80
N PHE A 104 -6.53 -10.81 -8.30
CA PHE A 104 -7.76 -10.36 -8.95
C PHE A 104 -7.49 -9.70 -10.30
N GLY A 105 -6.41 -8.92 -10.41
CA GLY A 105 -5.93 -8.37 -11.68
C GLY A 105 -5.65 -9.48 -12.69
N CYS A 106 -4.85 -10.50 -12.30
CA CYS A 106 -4.57 -11.65 -13.15
C CYS A 106 -5.86 -12.38 -13.58
N LEU A 107 -6.82 -12.54 -12.68
CA LEU A 107 -8.12 -13.16 -12.98
C LEU A 107 -8.89 -12.37 -14.05
N ASN A 108 -8.99 -11.04 -13.89
CA ASN A 108 -9.71 -10.17 -14.84
C ASN A 108 -9.05 -10.12 -16.23
N PHE A 109 -7.75 -10.35 -16.34
CA PHE A 109 -7.06 -10.41 -17.64
C PHE A 109 -7.28 -11.72 -18.39
N VAL A 110 -7.70 -12.80 -17.72
CA VAL A 110 -7.82 -14.14 -18.31
C VAL A 110 -9.26 -14.61 -18.48
N THR A 111 -10.23 -13.75 -18.15
CA THR A 111 -11.69 -13.93 -18.34
C THR A 111 -12.20 -12.96 -19.38
#